data_AF-A0A1E7EWB7-F1
#
_entry.id   AF-A0A1E7EWB7-F1
#
_cell.length_a   1.000
_cell.length_b   1.000
_cell.length_c   1.000
_cell.angle_alpha   90.00
_cell.angle_beta   90.00
_cell.angle_gamma   90.00
#
_symmetry.space_group_name_H-M   'P 1'
#
loop_
_entity.id
_entity.type
_entity.pdbx_description
1 polymer ?
#
loop_
_entity_poly.entity_id
_entity_poly.type
_entity_poly.pdbx_seq_one_letter_code
_entity_poly.pdbx_strand_id
1 'polypeptide(L)'
;MMASNPIFPASRAELKALHPVLEITCGDSKAAYDNVKSKRGHPKVADVAGADYRARVMETFSAIRGGECNVLYEDLIQCNGDNIYDYARLCKNVRDELRTCAIKNKLGELSK
;
A
#
# COMPACT_ATOMS: atom_id res chain seq x y z
N MET A 1 6.62 -25.52 8.41
CA MET A 1 7.58 -24.45 8.04
C MET A 1 6.97 -23.15 8.52
N MET A 2 7.55 -22.51 9.55
CA MET A 2 7.05 -21.22 10.01
C MET A 2 7.34 -20.19 8.92
N ALA A 3 6.30 -19.62 8.33
CA ALA A 3 6.43 -18.52 7.39
C ALA A 3 6.95 -17.31 8.17
N SER A 4 8.27 -17.10 8.14
CA SER A 4 8.89 -15.86 8.57
C SER A 4 8.24 -14.74 7.74
N ASN A 5 7.36 -13.93 8.34
CA ASN A 5 6.84 -12.75 7.65
C ASN A 5 8.05 -11.86 7.38
N PRO A 6 8.47 -11.66 6.11
CA PRO A 6 9.60 -10.79 5.83
C PRO A 6 9.27 -9.39 6.35
N ILE A 7 10.26 -8.75 6.99
CA ILE A 7 10.14 -7.36 7.42
C ILE A 7 9.91 -6.54 6.15
N PHE A 8 8.76 -5.87 6.09
CA PHE A 8 8.45 -4.98 4.98
C PHE A 8 9.49 -3.83 4.98
N PRO A 9 10.21 -3.58 3.87
CA PRO A 9 11.34 -2.68 3.84
C PRO A 9 10.89 -1.23 3.71
N ALA A 10 10.02 -0.77 4.61
CA ALA A 10 9.56 0.60 4.64
C ALA A 10 9.49 1.19 6.04
N SER A 11 9.80 2.48 6.14
CA SER A 11 9.64 3.26 7.36
C SER A 11 8.16 3.49 7.70
N ARG A 12 7.87 3.93 8.92
CA ARG A 12 6.50 4.28 9.32
C ARG A 12 5.94 5.43 8.47
N ALA A 13 6.77 6.39 8.10
CA ALA A 13 6.35 7.53 7.28
C ALA A 13 6.01 7.07 5.85
N GLU A 14 6.84 6.19 5.30
CA GLU A 14 6.62 5.55 4.00
C GLU A 14 5.32 4.74 3.97
N LEU A 15 5.03 3.95 5.01
CA LEU A 15 3.78 3.19 5.11
C LEU A 15 2.56 4.10 5.15
N LYS A 16 2.63 5.24 5.84
CA LYS A 16 1.54 6.24 5.87
C LYS A 16 1.32 6.87 4.50
N ALA A 17 2.39 7.28 3.82
CA ALA A 17 2.33 7.86 2.49
C ALA A 17 1.85 6.84 1.43
N LEU A 18 2.16 5.55 1.64
CA LEU A 18 1.79 4.47 0.73
C LEU A 18 0.29 4.11 0.83
N HIS A 19 -0.31 4.26 2.02
CA HIS A 19 -1.71 3.93 2.31
C HIS A 19 -2.73 4.37 1.23
N PRO A 20 -2.80 5.65 0.82
CA PRO A 20 -3.77 6.09 -0.20
C PRO A 20 -3.61 5.39 -1.56
N VAL A 21 -2.41 4.90 -1.88
CA VAL A 21 -2.16 4.13 -3.10
C VAL A 21 -2.57 2.67 -2.92
N LEU A 22 -2.35 2.08 -1.73
CA LEU A 22 -2.82 0.70 -1.46
C LEU A 22 -4.34 0.57 -1.49
N GLU A 23 -5.07 1.62 -1.08
CA GLU A 23 -6.54 1.63 -1.15
C GLU A 23 -7.07 1.46 -2.57
N ILE A 24 -6.36 1.98 -3.57
CA ILE A 24 -6.76 1.88 -4.98
C ILE A 24 -6.14 0.67 -5.70
N THR A 25 -4.94 0.25 -5.32
CA THR A 25 -4.18 -0.80 -6.03
C THR A 25 -4.36 -2.20 -5.43
N CYS A 26 -4.61 -2.29 -4.13
CA CYS A 26 -4.63 -3.55 -3.38
C CYS A 26 -6.01 -3.88 -2.78
N GLY A 27 -7.05 -3.08 -3.09
CA GLY A 27 -8.39 -3.20 -2.52
C GLY A 27 -8.97 -4.62 -2.57
N ASP A 28 -8.88 -5.28 -3.72
CA ASP A 28 -9.41 -6.63 -3.92
C ASP A 28 -8.67 -7.68 -3.09
N SER A 29 -7.33 -7.68 -3.14
CA SER A 29 -6.50 -8.61 -2.35
C SER A 29 -6.66 -8.39 -0.84
N LYS A 30 -6.81 -7.14 -0.42
CA LYS A 30 -7.11 -6.77 0.96
C LYS A 30 -8.49 -7.29 1.39
N ALA A 31 -9.52 -7.10 0.57
CA ALA A 31 -10.86 -7.59 0.84
C ALA A 31 -10.90 -9.13 0.91
N ALA A 32 -10.17 -9.81 0.03
CA ALA A 32 -10.02 -11.27 0.07
C ALA A 32 -9.36 -11.73 1.38
N TYR A 33 -8.26 -11.10 1.79
CA TYR A 33 -7.58 -11.40 3.04
C TYR A 33 -8.47 -11.13 4.28
N ASP A 34 -9.14 -9.97 4.33
CA ASP A 34 -10.04 -9.59 5.42
C ASP A 34 -11.25 -10.53 5.52
N ASN A 35 -11.79 -11.01 4.39
CA ASN A 35 -12.86 -12.00 4.33
C ASN A 35 -12.44 -13.36 4.91
N VAL A 36 -11.25 -13.86 4.55
CA VAL A 36 -10.72 -15.11 5.11
C VAL A 36 -10.50 -14.98 6.62
N LYS A 37 -9.96 -13.83 7.07
CA LYS A 37 -9.69 -13.56 8.48
C LYS A 37 -10.97 -13.46 9.31
N SER A 38 -11.97 -12.71 8.83
CA SER A 38 -13.25 -12.51 9.53
C SER A 38 -14.05 -13.81 9.72
N LYS A 39 -13.96 -14.75 8.77
CA LYS A 39 -14.59 -16.06 8.86
C LYS A 39 -13.85 -17.07 9.74
N ARG A 40 -12.77 -16.67 10.40
CA ARG A 40 -11.83 -17.60 11.07
C ARG A 40 -11.40 -18.73 10.13
N GLY A 41 -11.15 -18.38 8.87
CA GLY A 41 -10.75 -19.35 7.85
C GLY A 41 -9.55 -20.17 8.31
N HIS A 42 -9.45 -21.41 7.82
CA HIS A 42 -8.36 -22.31 8.17
C HIS A 42 -7.01 -21.58 7.97
N PRO A 43 -6.04 -21.69 8.91
CA PRO A 43 -4.79 -20.90 8.87
C PRO A 43 -4.07 -20.91 7.51
N LYS A 44 -4.00 -22.08 6.87
CA LYS A 44 -3.44 -22.22 5.51
C LYS A 44 -4.09 -21.31 4.44
N VAL A 45 -5.41 -21.11 4.50
CA VAL A 45 -6.13 -20.25 3.56
C VAL A 45 -5.85 -18.78 3.87
N ALA A 46 -5.77 -18.43 5.16
CA ALA A 46 -5.41 -17.09 5.60
C ALA A 46 -3.96 -16.74 5.21
N ASP A 47 -3.05 -17.72 5.27
CA ASP A 47 -1.66 -17.56 4.88
C ASP A 47 -1.51 -17.28 3.38
N VAL A 48 -2.26 -17.99 2.53
CA VAL A 48 -2.25 -17.77 1.07
C VAL A 48 -2.79 -16.39 0.71
N ALA A 49 -3.97 -16.02 1.23
CA ALA A 49 -4.55 -14.70 0.96
C ALA A 49 -3.68 -13.57 1.53
N GLY A 50 -3.05 -13.78 2.69
CA GLY A 50 -2.12 -12.83 3.26
C GLY A 50 -0.83 -12.70 2.47
N ALA A 51 -0.33 -13.80 1.89
CA ALA A 51 0.84 -13.77 1.02
C ALA A 51 0.57 -13.01 -0.29
N ASP A 52 -0.59 -13.23 -0.91
CA ASP A 52 -1.01 -12.47 -2.11
C ASP A 52 -1.11 -10.96 -1.81
N TYR A 53 -1.79 -10.59 -0.72
CA TYR A 53 -1.89 -9.19 -0.31
C TYR A 53 -0.51 -8.57 -0.08
N ARG A 54 0.38 -9.25 0.67
CA ARG A 54 1.75 -8.74 0.92
C ARG A 54 2.57 -8.61 -0.36
N ALA A 55 2.43 -9.55 -1.30
CA ALA A 55 3.13 -9.48 -2.58
C ALA A 55 2.72 -8.23 -3.37
N ARG A 56 1.42 -7.94 -3.45
CA ARG A 56 0.92 -6.73 -4.15
C ARG A 56 1.34 -5.43 -3.48
N VAL A 57 1.37 -5.40 -2.14
CA VAL A 57 1.86 -4.23 -1.39
C VAL A 57 3.35 -4.00 -1.67
N MET A 58 4.17 -5.06 -1.70
CA MET A 58 5.60 -4.98 -2.04
C MET A 58 5.84 -4.50 -3.47
N GLU A 59 5.07 -5.01 -4.43
CA GLU A 59 5.14 -4.61 -5.82
C GLU A 59 4.79 -3.13 -6.00
N THR A 60 3.67 -2.71 -5.39
CA THR A 60 3.22 -1.31 -5.42
C THR A 60 4.26 -0.38 -4.81
N PHE A 61 4.84 -0.75 -3.67
CA PHE A 61 5.91 0.02 -3.04
C PHE A 61 7.14 0.15 -3.94
N SER A 62 7.58 -0.96 -4.53
CA SER A 62 8.74 -0.97 -5.44
C SER A 62 8.48 -0.11 -6.68
N ALA A 63 7.27 -0.19 -7.25
CA ALA A 63 6.88 0.57 -8.43
C ALA A 63 6.78 2.08 -8.17
N ILE A 64 6.29 2.48 -6.99
CA ILE A 64 6.30 3.90 -6.59
C ILE A 64 7.73 4.40 -6.41
N ARG A 65 8.55 3.67 -5.64
CA ARG A 65 9.93 4.05 -5.30
C ARG A 65 10.82 4.17 -6.54
N GLY A 66 10.63 3.30 -7.52
CA GLY A 66 11.42 3.26 -8.76
C GLY A 66 10.79 3.97 -9.96
N GLY A 67 9.59 4.54 -9.81
CA GLY A 67 8.77 5.00 -10.94
C GLY A 67 8.45 6.49 -10.95
N GLU A 68 7.55 6.86 -11.86
CA GLU A 68 7.17 8.26 -12.11
C GLU A 68 6.50 8.96 -10.92
N CYS A 69 5.91 8.18 -10.01
CA CYS A 69 5.21 8.71 -8.84
C CYS A 69 6.13 8.95 -7.62
N ASN A 70 7.43 8.67 -7.71
CA ASN A 70 8.34 8.74 -6.56
C ASN A 70 8.42 10.16 -5.97
N VAL A 71 8.41 11.21 -6.80
CA VAL A 71 8.48 12.60 -6.31
C VAL A 71 7.27 12.94 -5.44
N LEU A 72 6.05 12.67 -5.93
CA LEU A 72 4.81 12.89 -5.17
C LEU A 72 4.74 12.02 -3.90
N TYR A 73 5.39 10.86 -3.93
CA TYR A 73 5.48 9.97 -2.78
C TYR A 73 6.39 10.57 -1.69
N GLU A 74 7.57 11.07 -2.05
CA GLU A 74 8.48 11.78 -1.14
C GLU A 74 7.85 13.08 -0.62
N ASP A 75 7.18 13.84 -1.49
CA ASP A 75 6.44 15.05 -1.09
C ASP A 75 5.37 14.72 -0.05
N LEU A 76 4.69 13.58 -0.20
CA LEU A 76 3.69 13.13 0.78
C LEU A 76 4.35 12.66 2.08
N ILE A 77 5.50 11.97 2.03
CA ILE A 77 6.28 11.61 3.21
C ILE A 77 6.67 12.87 3.99
N GLN A 78 7.16 13.89 3.29
CA GLN A 78 7.59 15.15 3.90
C GLN A 78 6.39 15.94 4.44
N CYS A 79 5.30 16.03 3.68
CA CYS A 79 4.08 16.72 4.10
C CYS A 79 3.47 16.07 5.35
N ASN A 80 3.57 14.74 5.47
CA ASN A 80 3.06 14.02 6.64
C ASN A 80 3.77 14.41 7.93
N GLY A 81 5.05 14.80 7.86
CA GLY A 81 5.86 15.27 8.98
C GLY A 81 5.64 14.50 10.30
N ASP A 82 5.71 15.23 11.42
CA ASP A 82 5.48 14.71 12.78
C ASP A 82 4.02 14.77 13.23
N ASN A 83 3.14 15.50 12.52
CA ASN A 83 1.81 15.83 13.03
C ASN A 83 0.69 15.03 12.35
N ILE A 84 0.30 13.95 13.01
CA ILE A 84 -0.73 12.98 12.60
C ILE A 84 -2.15 13.56 12.44
N TYR A 85 -2.45 14.75 12.97
CA TYR A 85 -3.83 15.25 13.05
C TYR A 85 -4.29 16.10 11.85
N ASP A 86 -3.37 16.67 11.06
CA ASP A 86 -3.72 17.55 9.93
C ASP A 86 -3.50 16.92 8.55
N TYR A 87 -3.06 15.66 8.48
CA TYR A 87 -2.74 14.91 7.25
C TYR A 87 -3.85 14.98 6.20
N ALA A 88 -5.10 14.78 6.61
CA ALA A 88 -6.24 14.73 5.70
C ALA A 88 -6.55 16.07 5.04
N ARG A 89 -6.11 17.19 5.64
CA ARG A 89 -6.42 18.55 5.19
C ARG A 89 -5.22 19.22 4.52
N LEU A 90 -4.05 19.20 5.15
CA LEU A 90 -2.86 19.91 4.65
C LEU A 90 -2.22 19.18 3.46
N CYS A 91 -2.21 17.85 3.48
CA CYS A 91 -1.56 17.05 2.43
C CYS A 91 -2.55 16.52 1.39
N LYS A 92 -3.79 17.03 1.38
CA LYS A 92 -4.85 16.56 0.48
C LYS A 92 -4.44 16.61 -0.98
N ASN A 93 -3.86 17.73 -1.43
CA ASN A 93 -3.51 17.92 -2.83
C ASN A 93 -2.43 16.92 -3.26
N VAL A 94 -1.32 16.84 -2.51
CA VAL A 94 -0.22 15.89 -2.78
C VAL A 94 -0.73 14.44 -2.75
N ARG A 95 -1.60 14.10 -1.80
CA ARG A 95 -2.23 12.78 -1.73
C ARG A 95 -3.10 12.49 -2.96
N ASP A 96 -3.95 13.42 -3.36
CA ASP A 96 -4.87 13.23 -4.49
C ASP A 96 -4.09 13.16 -5.83
N GLU A 97 -3.00 13.93 -5.95
CA GLU A 97 -2.05 13.86 -7.07
C GLU A 97 -1.30 12.53 -7.10
N LEU A 98 -0.79 12.05 -5.96
CA LEU A 98 -0.14 10.74 -5.87
C LEU A 98 -1.09 9.61 -6.29
N ARG A 99 -2.34 9.64 -5.83
CA ARG A 99 -3.38 8.68 -6.26
C ARG A 99 -3.63 8.74 -7.76
N THR A 100 -3.72 9.95 -8.31
CA THR A 100 -3.92 10.16 -9.75
C THR A 100 -2.72 9.62 -10.55
N CYS A 101 -1.50 9.86 -10.08
CA CYS A 101 -0.29 9.33 -10.69
C CYS A 101 -0.31 7.79 -10.69
N ALA A 102 -0.66 7.18 -9.55
CA ALA A 102 -0.74 5.73 -9.43
C ALA A 102 -1.77 5.11 -10.38
N ILE A 103 -2.95 5.73 -10.54
CA ILE A 103 -3.98 5.29 -11.49
C ILE A 103 -3.47 5.43 -12.93
N LYS A 104 -2.89 6.58 -13.30
CA LYS A 104 -2.35 6.81 -14.65
C LYS A 104 -1.27 5.80 -15.02
N ASN A 105 -0.41 5.46 -14.06
CA ASN A 105 0.67 4.50 -14.22
C ASN A 105 0.25 3.05 -13.97
N LYS A 106 -1.04 2.78 -13.72
CA LYS A 106 -1.59 1.44 -13.50
C LYS A 106 -0.83 0.65 -12.43
N LEU A 107 -0.41 1.32 -11.36
CA LEU A 107 0.33 0.66 -10.29
C LEU A 107 -0.55 -0.44 -9.66
N GLY A 108 0.02 -1.61 -9.42
CA GLY A 108 -0.69 -2.76 -8.82
C GLY A 108 -1.76 -3.41 -9.71
N GLU A 109 -1.99 -2.91 -10.93
CA GLU A 109 -2.61 -3.71 -11.99
C GLU A 109 -1.54 -4.67 -12.50
N LEU A 110 -1.52 -5.89 -11.96
CA LEU A 110 -0.82 -6.99 -12.63
C LEU A 110 -1.31 -7.00 -14.07
N SER A 111 -0.39 -6.86 -15.03
CA SER A 111 -0.64 -7.27 -16.41
C SER A 111 -1.26 -8.67 -16.33
N LYS A 112 -2.57 -8.76 -16.61
CA LYS A 112 -3.30 -10.03 -16.61
C LYS A 112 -2.68 -10.99 -17.61
#